data_AF-A0A929JQH7-F1
#
_entry.id   AF-A0A929JQH7-F1
#
_cell.length_a   1.000
_cell.length_b   1.000
_cell.length_c   1.000
_cell.angle_alpha   90.00
_cell.angle_beta   90.00
_cell.angle_gamma   90.00
#
_symmetry.space_group_name_H-M   'P 1'
#
loop_
_entity.id
_entity.type
_entity.pdbx_description
1 polymer ?
#
loop_
_entity_poly.entity_id
_entity_poly.type
_entity_poly.pdbx_seq_one_letter_code
_entity_poly.pdbx_strand_id
1 'polypeptide(L)' 'MNVIIGSDHAGFDLKEEIKRSLTEKGEYPVTDMGTFS' A
#
# COMPACT_ATOMS: atom_id res chain seq x y z
N MET A 1 -14.03 5.00 -3.15
CA MET A 1 -13.01 5.58 -2.24
C MET A 1 -11.65 5.33 -2.85
N ASN A 2 -10.72 6.28 -2.79
CA ASN A 2 -9.37 6.09 -3.30
C ASN A 2 -8.43 5.92 -2.11
N VAL A 3 -7.63 4.85 -2.11
CA VAL A 3 -6.69 4.57 -1.03
C VAL A 3 -5.30 5.02 -1.47
N ILE A 4 -4.74 5.99 -0.76
CA ILE A 4 -3.35 6.41 -0.91
C ILE A 4 -2.58 5.83 0.27
N ILE A 5 -1.49 5.14 -0.01
CA ILE A 5 -0.72 4.38 0.96
C ILE A 5 0.75 4.75 0.82
N GLY A 6 1.41 4.92 1.96
CA GLY A 6 2.84 5.09 2.04
C GLY A 6 3.37 4.80 3.44
N SER A 7 4.68 4.63 3.54
CA SER A 7 5.39 4.40 4.80
C SER A 7 6.77 5.04 4.78
N ASP A 8 7.39 5.15 5.96
CA ASP A 8 8.84 5.28 6.05
C ASP A 8 9.53 3.92 5.83
N HIS A 9 10.87 3.91 5.93
CA HIS A 9 11.68 2.70 5.76
C HIS A 9 11.32 1.60 6.77
N ALA A 10 10.93 1.94 8.00
CA ALA A 10 10.58 0.93 9.02
C ALA A 10 9.24 0.26 8.73
N GLY A 11 8.33 0.95 8.03
CA GLY A 11 7.02 0.43 7.66
C GLY A 11 6.93 -0.25 6.29
N PHE A 12 8.04 -0.39 5.55
CA PHE A 12 8.03 -0.86 4.16
C PHE A 12 7.36 -2.24 4.00
N ASP A 13 7.78 -3.24 4.78
CA ASP A 13 7.26 -4.61 4.66
C ASP A 13 5.75 -4.66 4.94
N LEU A 14 5.30 -3.95 5.98
CA LEU A 14 3.88 -3.88 6.33
C LEU A 14 3.07 -3.16 5.25
N LYS A 15 3.61 -2.08 4.69
CA LYS A 15 2.98 -1.33 3.59
C LYS A 15 2.78 -2.23 2.37
N GLU A 16 3.78 -3.03 2.00
CA GLU A 16 3.67 -3.97 0.87
C GLU A 16 2.61 -5.05 1.10
N GLU A 17 2.53 -5.63 2.31
CA GLU A 17 1.50 -6.63 2.66
C GLU A 17 0.07 -6.05 2.64
N ILE A 18 -0.09 -4.81 3.14
CA ILE A 18 -1.37 -4.09 3.08
C ILE A 18 -1.74 -3.78 1.63
N LYS A 19 -0.80 -3.29 0.82
CA LYS A 19 -1.01 -3.04 -0.62
C LYS A 19 -1.48 -4.30 -1.32
N ARG A 20 -0.79 -5.44 -1.13
CA ARG A 20 -1.20 -6.73 -1.71
C ARG A 20 -2.63 -7.09 -1.33
N SER A 21 -2.94 -7.04 -0.04
CA SER A 21 -4.27 -7.38 0.48
C SER A 21 -5.38 -6.48 -0.09
N LEU A 22 -5.11 -5.19 -0.25
CA LEU A 22 -6.07 -4.23 -0.83
C LEU A 22 -6.26 -4.45 -2.34
N THR A 23 -5.17 -4.70 -3.07
CA THR A 23 -5.21 -4.96 -4.52
C THR A 23 -5.90 -6.28 -4.83
N GLU A 24 -5.65 -7.36 -4.07
CA GLU A 24 -6.31 -8.66 -4.25
C GLU A 24 -7.83 -8.59 -4.07
N LYS A 25 -8.31 -7.76 -3.13
CA LYS A 25 -9.74 -7.54 -2.93
C LYS A 25 -10.38 -6.75 -4.09
N GLY A 26 -9.62 -5.88 -4.75
CA GLY A 26 -10.06 -5.12 -5.93
C GLY A 26 -11.20 -4.12 -5.68
N GLU A 27 -11.57 -3.88 -4.41
CA GLU A 27 -12.74 -3.06 -4.04
C GLU A 27 -12.48 -1.56 -4.25
N TYR A 28 -11.21 -1.14 -4.11
CA TYR A 28 -10.81 0.25 -4.22
C TYR A 28 -9.52 0.40 -5.04
N PRO A 29 -9.38 1.47 -5.85
CA PRO A 29 -8.11 1.81 -6.46
C PRO A 29 -7.09 2.21 -5.39
N VAL A 30 -5.87 1.66 -5.51
CA VAL A 30 -4.76 1.85 -4.57
C VAL A 30 -3.62 2.59 -5.26
N THR A 31 -3.12 3.66 -4.64
CA THR A 31 -1.94 4.41 -5.10
C THR A 31 -0.85 4.37 -4.03
N ASP A 32 0.29 3.76 -4.35
CA ASP A 32 1.47 3.66 -3.50
C ASP A 32 2.39 4.87 -3.75
N MET A 33 2.59 5.69 -2.72
CA MET A 33 3.45 6.88 -2.77
C MET A 33 4.84 6.63 -2.15
N GLY A 34 5.18 5.38 -1.86
CA GLY A 34 6.45 4.97 -1.27
C GLY A 34 6.45 5.01 0.27
N THR A 35 7.56 4.78 0.94
CA THR A 35 8.89 4.40 0.44
C THR A 35 8.87 3.06 -0.32
N PHE A 36 9.79 2.88 -1.26
CA PHE A 36 9.88 1.70 -2.14
C PHE A 36 11.03 0.76 -1.79
N SER A 37 11.73 1.01 -0.67
CA SER A 37 12.93 0.30 -0.23
C SER A 37 13.15 0.38 1.28
#